data_AF-A0A2R4WYW8-F1
#
_entry.id   AF-A0A2R4WYW8-F1
#
_cell.length_a   1.000
_cell.length_b   1.000
_cell.length_c   1.000
_cell.angle_alpha   90.00
_cell.angle_beta   90.00
_cell.angle_gamma   90.00
#
_symmetry.space_group_name_H-M   'P 1'
#
loop_
_entity.id
_entity.type
_entity.pdbx_description
1 polymer ?
#
loop_
_entity_poly.entity_id
_entity_poly.type
_entity_poly.pdbx_seq_one_letter_code
_entity_poly.pdbx_strand_id
1 'polypeptide(L)'
;MIDPMLTALAAVLVGAIVAIAWPRPIGSILALAGASVALAVAIFLAGYPIAAVFEATVAAGLISVLFLFVVDLTGGRHYPRGTRAVIAVVGVVAAIAGVGALSRGLDVEPQPATAAASFWAAHPLDVVLVAVLVLVGVLGVVRLSGPGGESA
;
A
#
# COMPACT_ATOMS: atom_id res chain seq x y z
N MET A 1 7.18 11.97 -27.24
CA MET A 1 7.12 10.70 -26.49
C MET A 1 6.72 11.03 -25.07
N ILE A 2 5.67 10.38 -24.52
CA ILE A 2 5.29 10.58 -23.11
C ILE A 2 6.24 9.72 -22.27
N ASP A 3 6.77 10.31 -21.20
CA ASP A 3 7.67 9.64 -20.25
C ASP A 3 6.95 8.49 -19.51
N PRO A 4 7.49 7.25 -19.50
CA PRO A 4 6.83 6.08 -18.90
C PRO A 4 6.79 6.13 -17.36
N MET A 5 7.70 6.84 -16.70
CA MET A 5 7.64 7.09 -15.26
C MET A 5 6.47 8.02 -14.94
N LEU A 6 6.34 9.10 -15.72
CA LEU A 6 5.27 10.08 -15.52
C LEU A 6 3.89 9.43 -15.72
N THR A 7 3.74 8.55 -16.70
CA THR A 7 2.46 7.82 -16.91
C THR A 7 2.14 6.88 -15.76
N ALA A 8 3.13 6.14 -15.25
CA ALA A 8 2.93 5.27 -14.10
C ALA A 8 2.50 6.06 -12.86
N LEU A 9 3.18 7.16 -12.54
CA LEU A 9 2.83 8.03 -11.41
C LEU A 9 1.45 8.68 -11.58
N ALA A 10 1.10 9.12 -12.79
CA ALA A 10 -0.24 9.63 -13.08
C ALA A 10 -1.32 8.55 -12.86
N ALA A 11 -1.06 7.31 -13.28
CA ALA A 11 -1.97 6.19 -13.05
C ALA A 11 -2.13 5.86 -11.56
N VAL A 12 -1.06 5.97 -10.75
CA VAL A 12 -1.14 5.84 -9.28
C VAL A 12 -2.10 6.89 -8.71
N LEU A 13 -1.93 8.16 -9.07
CA LEU A 13 -2.77 9.25 -8.56
C LEU A 13 -4.24 9.09 -8.95
N VAL A 14 -4.50 8.78 -10.22
CA VAL A 14 -5.86 8.54 -10.71
C VAL A 14 -6.48 7.35 -9.97
N GLY A 15 -5.75 6.23 -9.86
CA GLY A 15 -6.21 5.04 -9.16
C GLY A 15 -6.51 5.30 -7.68
N ALA A 16 -5.66 6.07 -6.99
CA ALA A 16 -5.88 6.45 -5.59
C ALA A 16 -7.13 7.32 -5.42
N ILE A 17 -7.33 8.32 -6.30
CA ILE A 17 -8.54 9.16 -6.28
C ILE A 17 -9.79 8.30 -6.52
N VAL A 18 -9.72 7.41 -7.52
CA VAL A 18 -10.82 6.49 -7.85
C VAL A 18 -11.11 5.56 -6.68
N ALA A 19 -10.09 5.04 -6.00
CA ALA A 19 -10.23 4.17 -4.83
C ALA A 19 -11.01 4.87 -3.71
N ILE A 20 -10.74 6.15 -3.47
CA ILE A 20 -11.42 6.93 -2.43
C ILE A 20 -12.83 7.35 -2.87
N ALA A 21 -13.03 7.66 -4.15
CA ALA A 21 -14.29 8.14 -4.69
C ALA A 21 -15.31 7.03 -5.01
N TRP A 22 -14.86 5.76 -5.06
CA TRP A 22 -15.74 4.64 -5.39
C TRP A 22 -16.75 4.39 -4.26
N PRO A 23 -18.05 4.23 -4.55
CA PRO A 23 -19.07 4.17 -3.50
C PRO A 23 -19.31 2.75 -2.99
N ARG A 24 -18.70 1.75 -3.63
CA ARG A 24 -18.74 0.34 -3.23
C ARG A 24 -17.32 -0.09 -2.85
N PRO A 25 -17.14 -0.80 -1.73
CA PRO A 25 -15.81 -1.17 -1.24
C PRO A 25 -15.04 -2.06 -2.24
N ILE A 26 -15.72 -2.94 -2.96
CA ILE A 26 -15.09 -3.79 -3.99
C ILE A 26 -14.38 -2.95 -5.05
N GLY A 27 -15.05 -1.94 -5.60
CA GLY A 27 -14.42 -1.09 -6.63
C GLY A 27 -13.35 -0.15 -6.06
N SER A 28 -13.47 0.22 -4.78
CA SER A 28 -12.42 0.95 -4.05
C SER A 28 -11.14 0.12 -3.95
N ILE A 29 -11.28 -1.16 -3.56
CA ILE A 29 -10.16 -2.10 -3.45
C ILE A 29 -9.55 -2.40 -4.83
N LEU A 30 -10.37 -2.61 -5.86
CA LEU A 30 -9.85 -2.83 -7.23
C LEU A 30 -9.08 -1.62 -7.75
N ALA A 31 -9.56 -0.41 -7.50
CA ALA A 31 -8.85 0.81 -7.89
C ALA A 31 -7.55 0.99 -7.09
N LEU A 32 -7.53 0.63 -5.80
CA LEU A 32 -6.33 0.64 -4.98
C LEU A 32 -5.30 -0.39 -5.46
N ALA A 33 -5.74 -1.61 -5.77
CA ALA A 33 -4.88 -2.65 -6.34
C ALA A 33 -4.28 -2.19 -7.68
N GLY A 34 -5.09 -1.58 -8.55
CA GLY A 34 -4.62 -0.98 -9.80
C GLY A 34 -3.60 0.14 -9.59
N ALA A 35 -3.83 1.02 -8.61
CA ALA A 35 -2.86 2.04 -8.22
C ALA A 35 -1.55 1.44 -7.72
N SER A 36 -1.61 0.37 -6.92
CA SER A 36 -0.44 -0.34 -6.40
C SER A 36 0.33 -1.08 -7.51
N VAL A 37 -0.35 -1.65 -8.53
CA VAL A 37 0.33 -2.18 -9.73
C VAL A 37 1.06 -1.07 -10.49
N ALA A 38 0.42 0.09 -10.70
CA ALA A 38 1.07 1.22 -11.33
C ALA A 38 2.28 1.73 -10.51
N LEU A 39 2.18 1.68 -9.18
CA LEU A 39 3.29 2.01 -8.28
C LEU A 39 4.44 1.02 -8.41
N ALA A 40 4.15 -0.28 -8.48
CA ALA A 40 5.17 -1.30 -8.74
C ALA A 40 5.90 -1.05 -10.07
N VAL A 41 5.19 -0.65 -11.12
CA VAL A 41 5.80 -0.24 -12.40
C VAL A 41 6.71 0.99 -12.22
N ALA A 42 6.27 2.01 -11.49
CA ALA A 42 7.10 3.18 -11.19
C ALA A 42 8.37 2.80 -10.42
N ILE A 43 8.27 1.95 -9.41
CA ILE A 43 9.42 1.44 -8.63
C ILE A 43 10.38 0.64 -9.52
N PHE A 44 9.84 -0.18 -10.44
CA PHE A 44 10.65 -0.94 -11.39
C PHE A 44 11.44 -0.01 -12.32
N LEU A 45 10.77 0.99 -12.90
CA LEU A 45 11.39 1.99 -13.76
C LEU A 45 12.42 2.86 -13.01
N ALA A 46 12.25 3.03 -11.69
CA ALA A 46 13.20 3.74 -10.83
C ALA A 46 14.46 2.91 -10.51
N GLY A 47 14.57 1.67 -10.99
CA GLY A 47 15.75 0.82 -10.80
C GLY A 47 15.71 -0.07 -9.56
N TYR A 48 14.54 -0.22 -8.91
CA TYR A 48 14.37 -1.03 -7.69
C TYR A 48 13.50 -2.28 -7.94
N PRO A 49 13.95 -3.26 -8.75
CA PRO A 49 13.11 -4.37 -9.20
C PRO A 49 12.64 -5.29 -8.07
N ILE A 50 13.44 -5.50 -7.03
CA ILE A 50 13.05 -6.34 -5.89
C ILE A 50 11.88 -5.68 -5.13
N ALA A 51 11.97 -4.38 -4.86
CA ALA A 51 10.90 -3.63 -4.21
C ALA A 51 9.62 -3.61 -5.08
N ALA A 52 9.76 -3.48 -6.40
CA ALA A 52 8.63 -3.54 -7.33
C ALA A 52 7.90 -4.90 -7.28
N VAL A 53 8.63 -6.02 -7.21
CA VAL A 53 8.03 -7.35 -7.05
C VAL A 53 7.30 -7.47 -5.72
N PHE A 54 7.89 -6.97 -4.63
CA PHE A 54 7.21 -6.96 -3.32
C PHE A 54 5.92 -6.15 -3.35
N GLU A 55 5.94 -4.95 -3.93
CA GLU A 55 4.74 -4.12 -4.08
C GLU A 55 3.66 -4.83 -4.92
N ALA A 56 4.04 -5.40 -6.07
CA ALA A 56 3.10 -6.10 -6.95
C ALA A 56 2.50 -7.37 -6.31
N THR A 57 3.28 -8.14 -5.56
CA THR A 57 2.84 -9.42 -5.00
C THR A 57 2.16 -9.29 -3.65
N VAL A 58 2.70 -8.45 -2.75
CA VAL A 58 2.20 -8.30 -1.37
C VAL A 58 1.10 -7.26 -1.32
N ALA A 59 1.34 -6.03 -1.79
CA ALA A 59 0.38 -4.94 -1.68
C ALA A 59 -0.74 -5.06 -2.72
N ALA A 60 -0.40 -5.09 -4.01
CA ALA A 60 -1.41 -5.22 -5.06
C ALA A 60 -2.06 -6.61 -5.10
N GLY A 61 -1.31 -7.66 -4.75
CA GLY A 61 -1.80 -9.05 -4.71
C GLY A 61 -2.45 -9.42 -3.38
N LEU A 62 -1.63 -9.92 -2.43
CA LEU A 62 -2.07 -10.57 -1.19
C LEU A 62 -3.04 -9.69 -0.36
N ILE A 63 -2.65 -8.45 -0.06
CA ILE A 63 -3.42 -7.55 0.80
C ILE A 63 -4.76 -7.20 0.15
N SER A 64 -4.75 -6.90 -1.15
CA SER A 64 -5.97 -6.56 -1.89
C SER A 64 -6.94 -7.73 -1.98
N VAL A 65 -6.43 -8.95 -2.21
CA VAL A 65 -7.26 -10.18 -2.20
C VAL A 65 -7.83 -10.43 -0.80
N LEU A 66 -7.05 -10.24 0.27
CA LEU A 66 -7.55 -10.36 1.63
C LEU A 66 -8.68 -9.36 1.90
N PHE A 67 -8.55 -8.12 1.45
CA PHE A 67 -9.62 -7.12 1.58
C PHE A 67 -10.86 -7.49 0.78
N LEU A 68 -10.70 -7.97 -0.46
CA LEU A 68 -11.83 -8.45 -1.27
C LEU A 68 -12.55 -9.60 -0.56
N PHE A 69 -11.81 -10.56 -0.01
CA PHE A 69 -12.36 -11.69 0.73
C PHE A 69 -13.16 -11.22 1.96
N VAL A 70 -12.60 -10.32 2.78
CA VAL A 70 -13.30 -9.78 3.95
C VAL A 70 -14.56 -9.01 3.53
N VAL A 71 -14.49 -8.21 2.47
CA VAL A 71 -15.65 -7.45 1.97
C VAL A 71 -16.74 -8.36 1.42
N ASP A 72 -16.36 -9.44 0.75
CA ASP A 72 -17.26 -10.47 0.23
C ASP A 72 -18.00 -11.18 1.38
N LEU A 73 -17.25 -11.62 2.40
CA LEU A 73 -17.81 -12.24 3.60
C LEU A 73 -18.72 -11.31 4.41
N THR A 74 -18.43 -10.01 4.43
CA THR A 74 -19.17 -9.02 5.25
C THR A 74 -20.27 -8.27 4.48
N GLY A 75 -20.52 -8.62 3.22
CA GLY A 75 -21.62 -8.09 2.42
C GLY A 75 -21.47 -6.63 1.95
N GLY A 76 -20.23 -6.11 1.91
CA GLY A 76 -19.85 -4.83 1.29
C GLY A 76 -20.88 -3.68 1.34
N ARG A 77 -20.94 -2.94 2.46
CA ARG A 77 -21.88 -1.81 2.61
C ARG A 77 -21.65 -0.67 1.61
N HIS A 78 -22.73 -0.10 1.11
CA HIS A 78 -22.72 1.14 0.32
C HIS A 78 -22.67 2.35 1.26
N TYR A 79 -21.71 3.24 1.06
CA TYR A 79 -21.59 4.45 1.86
C TYR A 79 -22.06 5.67 1.05
N PRO A 80 -22.98 6.50 1.60
CA PRO A 80 -23.41 7.72 0.93
C PRO A 80 -22.25 8.67 0.67
N ARG A 81 -22.17 9.19 -0.56
CA ARG A 81 -21.17 10.17 -0.99
C ARG A 81 -21.56 11.55 -0.47
N GLY A 82 -20.89 11.99 0.60
CA GLY A 82 -21.01 13.36 1.13
C GLY A 82 -19.68 14.09 1.15
N THR A 83 -19.60 15.13 1.96
CA THR A 83 -18.41 15.98 2.26
C THR A 83 -17.12 15.19 2.52
N ARG A 84 -17.23 13.92 2.93
CA ARG A 84 -16.12 13.00 3.19
C ARG A 84 -15.22 12.74 1.98
N ALA A 85 -15.78 12.68 0.77
CA ALA A 85 -14.98 12.49 -0.45
C ALA A 85 -14.09 13.71 -0.74
N VAL A 86 -14.62 14.92 -0.51
CA VAL A 86 -13.87 16.17 -0.67
C VAL A 86 -12.76 16.27 0.38
N ILE A 87 -13.06 15.96 1.64
CA ILE A 87 -12.06 15.93 2.73
C ILE A 87 -10.95 14.92 2.42
N ALA A 88 -11.29 13.75 1.87
CA ALA A 88 -10.30 12.74 1.53
C ALA A 88 -9.40 13.19 0.37
N VAL A 89 -9.95 13.80 -0.68
CA VAL A 89 -9.15 14.35 -1.79
C VAL A 89 -8.24 15.49 -1.30
N VAL A 90 -8.76 16.41 -0.48
CA VAL A 90 -7.95 17.49 0.13
C VAL A 90 -6.86 16.90 1.01
N GLY A 91 -7.16 15.86 1.78
CA GLY A 91 -6.18 15.13 2.59
C GLY A 91 -5.06 14.51 1.75
N VAL A 92 -5.38 13.88 0.61
CA VAL A 92 -4.37 13.33 -0.31
C VAL A 92 -3.49 14.44 -0.88
N VAL A 93 -4.09 15.55 -1.34
CA VAL A 93 -3.33 16.69 -1.87
C VAL A 93 -2.41 17.29 -0.80
N ALA A 94 -2.91 17.45 0.43
CA ALA A 94 -2.13 17.93 1.56
C ALA A 94 -0.99 16.97 1.93
N ALA A 95 -1.23 15.65 1.90
CA ALA A 95 -0.20 14.65 2.14
C ALA A 95 0.90 14.69 1.07
N ILE A 96 0.53 14.77 -0.22
CA ILE A 96 1.49 14.91 -1.32
C ILE A 96 2.32 16.19 -1.16
N ALA A 97 1.67 17.31 -0.86
CA ALA A 97 2.35 18.59 -0.64
C ALA A 97 3.29 18.54 0.58
N GLY A 98 2.86 17.89 1.67
CA GLY A 98 3.66 17.70 2.88
C GLY A 98 4.90 16.84 2.63
N VAL A 99 4.74 15.70 1.95
CA VAL A 99 5.86 14.83 1.57
C VAL A 99 6.80 15.56 0.62
N GLY A 100 6.28 16.27 -0.38
CA GLY A 100 7.08 17.05 -1.32
C GLY A 100 7.83 18.22 -0.66
N ALA A 101 7.26 18.82 0.40
CA ALA A 101 7.95 19.84 1.19
C ALA A 101 9.08 19.22 2.03
N LEU A 102 8.83 18.07 2.66
CA LEU A 102 9.81 17.35 3.49
C LEU A 102 10.97 16.82 2.65
N SER A 103 10.70 16.38 1.42
CA SER A 103 11.73 15.81 0.54
C SER A 103 12.71 16.84 -0.02
N ARG A 104 12.38 18.14 -0.04
CA ARG A 104 13.29 19.18 -0.54
C ARG A 104 14.56 19.35 0.30
N GLY A 105 14.57 18.85 1.53
CA GLY A 105 15.75 18.85 2.41
C GLY A 105 16.51 17.53 2.44
N LEU A 106 16.13 16.53 1.64
CA LEU A 106 16.75 15.22 1.63
C LEU A 106 17.69 15.10 0.43
N ASP A 107 18.99 15.03 0.70
CA ASP A 107 19.97 14.59 -0.29
C ASP A 107 19.90 13.06 -0.39
N VAL A 108 19.15 12.59 -1.37
CA VAL A 108 19.02 11.16 -1.66
C VAL A 108 20.06 10.78 -2.71
N GLU A 109 21.22 10.33 -2.25
CA GLU A 109 22.24 9.74 -3.11
C GLU A 109 21.72 8.41 -3.69
N PRO A 110 21.77 8.18 -5.01
CA PRO A 110 21.38 6.91 -5.60
C PRO A 110 22.23 5.77 -5.04
N GLN A 111 21.63 4.85 -4.30
CA GLN A 111 22.36 3.69 -3.80
C GLN A 111 22.61 2.66 -4.92
N PRO A 112 23.82 2.08 -5.01
CA PRO A 112 24.12 1.05 -6.01
C PRO A 112 23.27 -0.20 -5.80
N ALA A 113 23.00 -0.97 -6.85
CA ALA A 113 22.17 -2.18 -6.76
C ALA A 113 22.71 -3.25 -5.78
N THR A 114 24.01 -3.24 -5.50
CA THR A 114 24.65 -4.08 -4.46
C THR A 114 24.28 -3.67 -3.03
N ALA A 115 23.68 -2.49 -2.86
CA ALA A 115 23.29 -1.95 -1.56
C ALA A 115 22.21 -2.80 -0.87
N ALA A 116 21.38 -3.54 -1.63
CA ALA A 116 20.39 -4.44 -1.05
C ALA A 116 21.05 -5.56 -0.23
N ALA A 117 22.18 -6.11 -0.69
CA ALA A 117 22.93 -7.12 0.06
C ALA A 117 23.61 -6.51 1.30
N SER A 118 24.11 -5.27 1.20
CA SER A 118 24.68 -4.57 2.36
C SER A 118 23.62 -4.07 3.34
N PHE A 119 22.40 -3.80 2.91
CA PHE A 119 21.31 -3.33 3.76
C PHE A 119 20.96 -4.39 4.81
N TRP A 120 20.76 -5.65 4.40
CA TRP A 120 20.49 -6.74 5.33
C TRP A 120 21.65 -6.99 6.30
N ALA A 121 22.90 -6.81 5.84
CA ALA A 121 24.08 -6.92 6.68
C ALA A 121 24.20 -5.76 7.68
N ALA A 122 23.76 -4.55 7.31
CA ALA A 122 23.78 -3.37 8.16
C ALA A 122 22.60 -3.30 9.14
N HIS A 123 21.48 -3.95 8.82
CA HIS A 123 20.22 -3.87 9.57
C HIS A 123 19.69 -5.24 10.07
N PRO A 124 20.51 -6.14 10.65
CA PRO A 124 20.06 -7.48 11.01
C PRO A 124 18.99 -7.47 12.11
N LEU A 125 19.06 -6.52 13.04
CA LEU A 125 18.05 -6.36 14.10
C LEU A 125 16.68 -5.98 13.54
N ASP A 126 16.63 -5.11 12.52
CA ASP A 126 15.37 -4.65 11.93
C ASP A 126 14.62 -5.82 11.29
N VAL A 127 15.34 -6.75 10.64
CA VAL A 127 14.75 -7.97 10.07
C VAL A 127 14.09 -8.83 11.14
N VAL A 128 14.80 -9.05 12.25
CA VAL A 128 14.30 -9.89 13.35
C VAL A 128 13.08 -9.24 13.98
N LEU A 129 13.13 -7.93 14.21
CA LEU A 129 12.01 -7.19 14.79
C LEU A 129 10.78 -7.22 13.89
N VAL A 130 10.93 -7.05 12.57
CA VAL A 130 9.83 -7.20 11.61
C VAL A 130 9.28 -8.62 11.60
N ALA A 131 10.14 -9.64 11.65
CA ALA A 131 9.69 -11.04 11.70
C ALA A 131 8.90 -11.35 12.99
N VAL A 132 9.36 -10.85 14.14
CA VAL A 132 8.65 -10.96 15.42
C VAL A 132 7.32 -10.23 15.35
N LEU A 133 7.27 -9.02 14.77
CA LEU A 133 6.05 -8.26 14.61
C LEU A 133 5.02 -9.00 13.74
N VAL A 134 5.45 -9.61 12.64
CA VAL A 134 4.57 -10.45 11.78
C VAL A 134 4.04 -11.64 12.57
N LEU A 135 4.88 -12.33 13.34
CA LEU A 135 4.46 -13.46 14.17
C LEU A 135 3.43 -13.04 15.23
N VAL A 136 3.68 -11.93 15.93
CA VAL A 136 2.75 -11.36 16.91
C VAL A 136 1.44 -10.98 16.25
N GLY A 137 1.48 -10.39 15.04
CA GLY A 137 0.30 -10.07 14.25
C GLY A 137 -0.54 -11.32 13.94
N VAL A 138 0.10 -12.40 13.50
CA VAL A 138 -0.57 -13.69 13.24
C VAL A 138 -1.20 -14.27 14.51
N LEU A 139 -0.45 -14.32 15.62
CA LEU A 139 -0.95 -14.80 16.91
C LEU A 139 -2.14 -13.97 17.40
N GLY A 140 -2.09 -12.65 17.21
CA GLY A 140 -3.19 -11.73 17.51
C GLY A 140 -4.45 -12.07 16.71
N VAL A 141 -4.33 -12.25 15.40
CA VAL A 141 -5.46 -12.65 14.54
C VAL A 141 -6.02 -14.00 14.97
N VAL A 142 -5.20 -15.02 15.22
CA VAL A 142 -5.66 -16.34 15.68
C VAL A 142 -6.43 -16.25 17.00
N ARG A 143 -5.95 -15.43 17.95
CA ARG A 143 -6.64 -15.22 19.23
C ARG A 143 -7.96 -14.47 19.08
N LEU A 144 -8.04 -13.51 18.18
CA LEU A 144 -9.26 -12.75 17.89
C LEU A 144 -10.28 -13.56 17.08
N SER A 145 -9.83 -14.51 16.26
CA SER A 145 -10.68 -15.35 15.41
C SER A 145 -11.03 -16.71 16.03
N GLY A 146 -10.49 -17.05 17.21
CA GLY A 146 -10.88 -18.25 17.94
C GLY A 146 -12.34 -18.21 18.39
N PRO A 147 -12.97 -19.36 18.65
CA PRO A 147 -14.31 -19.39 19.22
C PRO A 147 -14.30 -18.56 20.50
N GLY A 148 -15.10 -17.48 20.51
CA GLY A 148 -15.31 -16.68 21.70
C GLY A 148 -15.68 -17.62 22.84
N GLY A 149 -15.19 -17.34 24.05
CA GLY A 149 -15.46 -18.17 25.23
C GLY A 149 -16.96 -18.21 25.55
N GLU A 150 -17.73 -18.96 24.80
CA GLU A 150 -19.06 -19.44 25.14
C GLU A 150 -18.87 -20.75 25.89
N SER A 151 -18.47 -20.66 27.15
CA SER A 151 -18.77 -21.66 28.18
C SER A 151 -18.36 -21.16 29.56
N ALA A 152 -19.32 -20.62 30.30
CA ALA A 152 -19.76 -21.16 31.59
C ALA A 152 -21.12 -20.54 31.96
#